data_AF-A0A7C6EGP2-F1
#
_entry.id   AF-A0A7C6EGP2-F1
#
_cell.length_a   1.000
_cell.length_b   1.000
_cell.length_c   1.000
_cell.angle_alpha   90.00
_cell.angle_beta   90.00
_cell.angle_gamma   90.00
#
_symmetry.space_group_name_H-M   'P 1'
#
loop_
_entity.id
_entity.type
_entity.pdbx_description
1 polymer ?
#
loop_
_entity_poly.entity_id
_entity_poly.type
_entity_poly.pdbx_seq_one_letter_code
_entity_poly.pdbx_strand_id
1 'polypeptide(L)' 'MGLEFKDFKRNRVEGAIVAFIRGKKNANWVMGIIKGRWGIRGNELQRIFDKIPATYINYDKNFLNQLKQKCLNEGLL' A
#
# COMPACT_ATOMS: atom_id res chain seq x y z
N MET A 1 17.42 -10.28 14.19
CA MET A 1 15.99 -10.08 14.53
C MET A 1 15.41 -8.75 14.00
N GLY A 2 15.91 -8.20 12.87
CA GLY A 2 15.41 -6.94 12.29
C GLY A 2 14.74 -7.08 10.92
N LEU A 3 14.97 -8.20 10.23
CA LEU A 3 14.38 -8.52 8.92
C LEU A 3 12.88 -8.83 9.03
N GLU A 4 12.50 -9.69 9.98
CA GLU A 4 11.09 -10.11 10.16
C GLU A 4 10.11 -8.96 10.40
N PHE A 5 10.54 -7.90 11.11
CA PHE A 5 9.70 -6.74 11.38
C PHE A 5 9.49 -5.85 10.16
N LYS A 6 10.50 -5.74 9.28
CA LYS A 6 10.38 -5.02 8.00
C LYS A 6 9.46 -5.79 7.05
N ASP A 7 9.63 -7.11 6.96
CA ASP A 7 8.75 -7.97 6.16
C ASP A 7 7.30 -7.94 6.67
N PHE A 8 7.10 -7.90 7.99
CA PHE A 8 5.75 -7.76 8.57
C PHE A 8 5.05 -6.46 8.16
N LYS A 9 5.73 -5.31 8.30
CA LYS A 9 5.17 -4.01 7.89
C LYS A 9 4.86 -4.01 6.40
N ARG A 10 5.74 -4.60 5.59
CA ARG A 10 5.60 -4.67 4.14
C ARG A 10 4.38 -5.49 3.74
N ASN A 11 4.27 -6.69 4.30
CA ASN A 11 3.13 -7.58 4.05
C ASN A 11 1.80 -6.95 4.51
N ARG A 12 1.82 -6.21 5.63
CA ARG A 12 0.62 -5.52 6.12
C ARG A 12 0.17 -4.40 5.18
N VAL A 13 1.09 -3.54 4.74
CA VAL A 13 0.78 -2.44 3.81
C VAL A 13 0.39 -2.99 2.43
N GLU A 14 1.12 -3.97 1.92
CA GLU A 14 0.79 -4.65 0.65
C GLU A 14 -0.61 -5.26 0.72
N GLY A 15 -0.92 -6.02 1.78
CA GLY A 15 -2.24 -6.60 1.99
C GLY A 15 -3.36 -5.56 2.09
N ALA A 16 -3.09 -4.40 2.70
CA ALA A 16 -4.07 -3.31 2.77
C ALA A 16 -4.34 -2.70 1.39
N ILE A 17 -3.30 -2.43 0.61
CA ILE A 17 -3.46 -1.91 -0.76
C ILE A 17 -4.21 -2.93 -1.63
N VAL A 18 -3.85 -4.22 -1.53
CA VAL A 18 -4.51 -5.30 -2.26
C VAL A 18 -5.99 -5.43 -1.88
N ALA A 19 -6.34 -5.24 -0.61
CA ALA A 19 -7.73 -5.23 -0.18
C ALA A 19 -8.53 -4.06 -0.80
N PHE A 20 -7.89 -2.89 -0.96
CA PHE A 20 -8.52 -1.71 -1.59
C PHE A 20 -8.69 -1.85 -3.10
N ILE A 21 -7.65 -2.28 -3.84
CA ILE A 21 -7.75 -2.49 -5.30
C ILE A 21 -8.71 -3.63 -5.68
N ARG A 22 -9.08 -4.50 -4.73
CA ARG A 22 -10.11 -5.52 -4.86
C ARG A 22 -11.49 -5.07 -4.37
N GLY A 23 -11.65 -3.81 -3.99
CA GLY A 23 -12.91 -3.24 -3.51
C GLY A 23 -13.37 -3.73 -2.13
N LYS A 24 -12.56 -4.50 -1.39
CA LYS A 24 -12.93 -5.05 -0.08
C LYS A 24 -12.84 -4.03 1.06
N LYS A 25 -12.05 -2.97 0.87
CA LYS A 25 -11.80 -1.91 1.85
C LYS A 25 -11.83 -0.56 1.17
N ASN A 26 -12.07 0.51 1.94
CA ASN A 26 -12.07 1.88 1.44
C ASN A 26 -10.68 2.53 1.56
N ALA A 27 -10.48 3.63 0.84
CA ALA A 27 -9.19 4.34 0.81
C ALA A 27 -8.78 4.86 2.20
N ASN A 28 -9.72 5.35 3.00
CA ASN A 28 -9.44 5.92 4.31
C ASN A 28 -8.85 4.87 5.27
N TRP A 29 -9.37 3.65 5.23
CA TRP A 29 -8.86 2.54 6.03
C TRP A 29 -7.43 2.18 5.62
N VAL A 30 -7.14 2.11 4.31
CA VAL A 30 -5.78 1.86 3.82
C VAL A 30 -4.82 2.98 4.20
N MET A 31 -5.24 4.24 4.06
CA MET A 31 -4.43 5.37 4.51
C MET A 31 -4.15 5.32 6.01
N GLY A 32 -5.10 4.88 6.84
CA GLY A 32 -4.87 4.66 8.27
C GLY A 32 -3.77 3.63 8.54
N ILE A 33 -3.71 2.55 7.74
CA ILE A 33 -2.63 1.54 7.83
C ILE A 33 -1.29 2.13 7.39
N ILE A 34 -1.24 2.86 6.27
CA ILE A 34 -0.01 3.45 5.70
C ILE A 34 0.52 4.59 6.59
N LYS A 35 -0.36 5.40 7.19
CA LYS A 35 0.01 6.51 8.07
C LYS A 35 0.30 6.05 9.51
N GLY A 36 -0.27 4.92 9.92
CA GLY A 36 -0.20 4.42 11.29
C GLY A 36 1.19 3.95 11.70
N ARG A 37 1.32 3.53 12.97
CA ARG A 37 2.58 3.10 13.62
C ARG A 37 3.34 2.00 12.86
N TRP A 38 2.62 1.21 12.07
CA TRP A 38 3.13 0.07 11.30
C TRP A 38 3.16 0.32 9.79
N GLY A 39 2.97 1.57 9.38
CA GLY A 39 2.98 1.99 7.99
C GLY A 39 4.39 2.11 7.40
N ILE A 40 4.43 2.26 6.08
CA ILE A 40 5.65 2.38 5.27
C ILE A 40 5.51 3.65 4.44
N ARG A 41 6.62 4.38 4.27
CA ARG A 41 6.68 5.66 3.54
C ARG A 41 7.89 5.70 2.59
N GLY A 42 7.85 6.61 1.63
CA GLY A 42 8.92 6.88 0.67
C GLY A 42 9.18 5.69 -0.27
N ASN A 43 10.47 5.42 -0.53
CA ASN A 43 10.89 4.40 -1.50
C ASN A 43 10.35 3.00 -1.24
N GLU A 44 10.16 2.58 0.02
CA GLU A 44 9.59 1.26 0.30
C GLU A 44 8.11 1.19 -0.09
N LEU A 45 7.34 2.26 0.12
CA LEU A 45 5.94 2.32 -0.28
C LEU A 45 5.81 2.31 -1.81
N GLN A 46 6.68 3.06 -2.49
CA GLN A 46 6.75 3.10 -3.96
C GLN A 46 7.04 1.70 -4.54
N ARG A 47 8.01 0.97 -3.97
CA ARG A 47 8.30 -0.43 -4.35
C ARG A 47 7.10 -1.37 -4.20
N ILE A 48 6.22 -1.15 -3.22
CA ILE A 48 5.00 -1.95 -3.06
C ILE A 48 4.01 -1.61 -4.19
N PHE A 49 3.82 -0.34 -4.49
CA PHE A 49 2.96 0.10 -5.59
C PHE A 49 3.43 -0.46 -6.95
N ASP A 50 4.72 -0.50 -7.22
CA ASP A 50 5.29 -1.08 -8.45
C ASP A 50 5.22 -2.62 -8.48
N LYS A 51 5.28 -3.28 -7.31
CA LYS A 51 5.19 -4.75 -7.22
C LYS A 51 3.77 -5.27 -7.45
N ILE A 52 2.74 -4.54 -7.01
CA ILE A 52 1.34 -4.95 -7.13
C ILE A 52 0.91 -5.28 -8.57
N PRO A 53 1.13 -4.43 -9.58
CA PRO A 53 0.73 -4.74 -10.95
C PRO A 53 1.48 -5.94 -11.55
N ALA A 54 2.68 -6.25 -11.05
CA ALA A 54 3.44 -7.42 -11.46
C ALA A 54 2.97 -8.72 -10.75
N THR A 55 2.44 -8.61 -9.53
CA THR A 55 2.08 -9.77 -8.69
C THR A 55 0.60 -10.15 -8.82
N TYR A 56 -0.28 -9.17 -9.01
CA TYR A 56 -1.72 -9.37 -9.04
C TYR A 56 -2.24 -9.07 -10.45
N ILE A 57 -2.88 -10.07 -11.07
CA ILE A 57 -3.38 -9.97 -12.46
C ILE A 57 -4.77 -9.29 -12.50
N ASN A 58 -5.62 -9.58 -11.50
CA ASN A 58 -6.94 -8.97 -11.32
C ASN A 58 -6.92 -7.88 -10.25
N TYR A 59 -6.46 -6.69 -10.62
CA TYR A 59 -6.57 -5.49 -9.80
C TYR A 59 -7.20 -4.35 -10.59
N ASP A 60 -7.90 -3.48 -9.88
CA ASP A 60 -8.45 -2.27 -10.47
C ASP A 60 -7.37 -1.18 -10.55
N LYS A 61 -6.96 -0.85 -11.79
CA LYS A 61 -5.94 0.17 -12.07
C LYS A 61 -6.39 1.56 -11.61
N ASN A 62 -7.68 1.86 -11.66
CA ASN A 62 -8.20 3.17 -11.25
C ASN A 62 -8.06 3.33 -9.74
N PHE A 63 -8.42 2.30 -8.96
CA PHE A 63 -8.20 2.32 -7.52
C PHE A 63 -6.71 2.44 -7.18
N LEU A 64 -5.84 1.65 -7.82
CA LEU A 64 -4.39 1.74 -7.56
C LEU A 64 -3.86 3.16 -7.80
N ASN A 65 -4.22 3.79 -8.92
CA ASN A 65 -3.81 5.16 -9.23
C ASN A 65 -4.40 6.18 -8.24
N GLN A 66 -5.67 6.06 -7.86
CA GLN A 66 -6.28 6.93 -6.85
C GLN A 66 -5.54 6.85 -5.51
N LEU A 67 -5.15 5.64 -5.08
CA LEU A 67 -4.43 5.45 -3.84
C LEU A 67 -3.01 6.03 -3.92
N LYS A 68 -2.32 5.83 -5.06
CA LYS A 68 -0.97 6.39 -5.30
C LYS A 68 -1.01 7.91 -5.27
N GLN A 69 -1.98 8.53 -5.94
CA GLN A 69 -2.20 9.98 -5.91
C GLN A 69 -2.52 10.50 -4.51
N LYS A 70 -3.37 9.81 -3.74
CA LYS A 70 -3.62 10.16 -2.34
C LYS A 70 -2.36 10.08 -1.48
N CYS A 71 -1.51 9.08 -1.69
CA CYS A 71 -0.25 8.96 -0.96
C CYS A 71 0.74 10.08 -1.33
N LEU A 72 0.79 10.51 -2.59
CA LEU A 72 1.58 11.66 -3.03
C LEU A 72 1.09 12.97 -2.39
N ASN A 73 -0.22 13.23 -2.41
CA ASN A 73 -0.80 14.44 -1.83
C ASN A 73 -0.57 14.57 -0.32
N GLU A 74 -0.34 13.45 0.37
CA GLU A 74 -0.10 13.39 1.81
C GLU A 74 1.40 13.32 2.16
N GLY A 75 2.29 13.42 1.16
CA GLY A 75 3.74 13.35 1.37
C GLY A 75 4.23 12.00 1.91
N LEU A 76 3.50 10.92 1.60
CA LEU A 76 3.84 9.55 2.03
C LEU A 76 4.74 8.83 1.01
N LEU A 77 4.81 9.35 -0.22
CA LEU A 77 5.63 8.87 -1.33
C LEU A 77 6.77 9.84 -1.62
#